data_AF-A0AA97HFR4-F1
#
_entry.id   AF-A0AA97HFR4-F1
#
_cell.length_a   1.000
_cell.length_b   1.000
_cell.length_c   1.000
_cell.angle_alpha   90.00
_cell.angle_beta   90.00
_cell.angle_gamma   90.00
#
_symmetry.space_group_name_H-M   'P 1'
#
loop_
_entity.id
_entity.type
_entity.pdbx_description
1 polymer ?
#
loop_
_entity_poly.entity_id
_entity_poly.type
_entity_poly.pdbx_seq_one_letter_code
_entity_poly.pdbx_strand_id
1 'polypeptide(L)' 'MDAENGDAIEVEVWSVPTENFGSFVAGIPAPLGIGKVTLADGSQVSGFICESSGIEGATEITAFKGWRGYLASL' A
#
# COMPACT_ATOMS: atom_id res chain seq x y z
N MET A 1 -5.22 0.98 -14.12
CA MET A 1 -5.90 0.36 -12.98
C MET A 1 -6.61 -0.86 -13.53
N ASP A 2 -6.34 -2.05 -12.99
CA ASP A 2 -7.08 -3.26 -13.35
C ASP A 2 -8.48 -3.15 -12.76
N ALA A 3 -9.33 -2.41 -13.45
CA ALA A 3 -10.69 -2.10 -13.00
C ALA A 3 -11.58 -3.34 -12.90
N GLU A 4 -11.17 -4.44 -13.55
CA GLU A 4 -11.93 -5.70 -13.57
C GLU A 4 -11.54 -6.66 -12.44
N ASN A 5 -10.34 -6.53 -11.87
CA ASN A 5 -9.78 -7.50 -10.91
C ASN A 5 -9.28 -6.89 -9.60
N GLY A 6 -9.36 -5.56 -9.45
CA GLY A 6 -9.00 -4.87 -8.20
C GLY A 6 -10.12 -4.89 -7.16
N ASP A 7 -9.74 -4.79 -5.89
CA ASP A 7 -10.67 -4.71 -4.77
C ASP A 7 -10.19 -3.68 -3.74
N ALA A 8 -11.09 -3.23 -2.88
CA ALA A 8 -10.75 -2.32 -1.79
C ALA A 8 -9.92 -3.04 -0.71
N ILE A 9 -8.82 -2.40 -0.31
CA ILE A 9 -7.91 -2.89 0.72
C ILE A 9 -7.97 -1.96 1.94
N GLU A 10 -8.06 -2.53 3.13
CA GLU A 10 -8.00 -1.78 4.39
C GLU A 10 -6.64 -1.09 4.55
N VAL A 11 -6.68 0.18 4.93
CA VAL A 11 -5.49 1.03 5.15
C VAL A 11 -5.62 1.83 6.44
N GLU A 12 -4.48 2.28 6.96
CA GLU A 12 -4.41 3.23 8.05
C GLU A 12 -3.82 4.54 7.54
N VAL A 13 -4.45 5.67 7.89
CA VAL A 13 -3.98 7.00 7.51
C VAL A 13 -3.32 7.65 8.72
N TRP A 14 -2.04 8.00 8.56
CA TRP A 14 -1.22 8.61 9.61
C TRP A 14 -0.77 10.00 9.17
N SER A 15 -0.76 10.95 10.12
CA SER A 15 -0.14 12.27 9.92
C SER A 15 1.35 12.17 10.22
N VAL A 16 2.19 12.54 9.25
CA VAL A 16 3.65 12.55 9.40
C VAL A 16 4.13 14.00 9.31
N PRO A 17 4.88 14.51 10.29
CA PRO A 17 5.47 15.84 10.21
C PRO A 17 6.36 15.98 8.97
N THR A 18 6.21 17.07 8.23
CA THR A 18 6.94 17.31 6.96
C THR A 18 8.46 17.20 7.14
N GLU A 19 8.99 17.68 8.27
CA GLU A 19 10.42 17.61 8.63
C GLU A 19 10.95 16.17 8.76
N ASN A 20 10.07 15.21 9.09
CA ASN A 20 10.40 13.80 9.25
C ASN A 20 10.07 12.96 8.01
N PHE A 21 9.42 13.53 6.99
CA PHE A 21 8.98 12.77 5.83
C PHE A 21 10.17 12.22 5.03
N GLY A 22 11.23 13.01 4.87
CA GLY A 22 12.42 12.58 4.13
C GLY A 22 13.14 11.39 4.79
N SER A 23 13.33 11.43 6.11
CA SER A 23 13.95 10.33 6.86
C SER A 23 13.06 9.08 6.89
N PHE A 24 11.74 9.27 6.97
CA PHE A 24 10.78 8.17 6.86
C PHE A 24 10.88 7.47 5.50
N VAL A 25 10.85 8.23 4.39
CA VAL A 25 10.95 7.67 3.03
C VAL A 25 12.29 6.99 2.80
N ALA A 26 13.39 7.54 3.32
CA ALA A 26 14.72 6.93 3.21
C ALA A 26 14.84 5.55 3.88
N GLY A 27 13.94 5.22 4.81
CA GLY A 27 13.87 3.91 5.46
C GLY A 27 13.08 2.85 4.70
N ILE A 28 12.45 3.19 3.56
CA ILE A 28 11.61 2.27 2.79
C ILE A 28 12.49 1.48 1.81
N PRO A 29 12.64 0.16 1.98
CA PRO A 29 13.48 -0.65 1.09
C PRO A 29 12.77 -0.93 -0.23
N ALA A 30 13.54 -1.11 -1.30
CA ALA A 30 13.03 -1.69 -2.54
C ALA A 30 12.41 -3.07 -2.26
N PRO A 31 11.30 -3.44 -2.92
CA PRO A 31 10.64 -2.78 -4.06
C PRO A 31 9.55 -1.76 -3.66
N LEU A 32 9.49 -1.34 -2.39
CA LEU A 32 8.46 -0.43 -1.90
C LEU A 32 8.83 1.04 -2.15
N GLY A 33 7.81 1.88 -2.26
CA GLY A 33 7.95 3.33 -2.37
C GLY A 33 6.72 4.08 -1.87
N ILE A 34 6.76 5.41 -1.91
CA ILE A 34 5.60 6.27 -1.60
C ILE A 34 5.07 6.88 -2.90
N GLY A 35 3.79 6.61 -3.16
CA GLY A 35 3.03 7.15 -4.29
C GLY A 35 1.72 7.79 -3.83
N LYS A 36 0.85 8.11 -4.80
CA LYS A 36 -0.53 8.56 -4.52
C LYS A 36 -1.47 7.37 -4.54
N VAL A 37 -2.31 7.27 -3.51
CA VAL A 37 -3.37 6.27 -3.38
C VAL A 37 -4.72 6.97 -3.20
N THR A 38 -5.77 6.37 -3.73
CA THR A 38 -7.14 6.89 -3.62
C THR A 38 -7.88 6.11 -2.53
N LEU A 39 -8.46 6.83 -1.57
CA LEU A 39 -9.28 6.25 -0.52
C LEU A 39 -10.73 6.07 -1.01
N ALA A 40 -11.52 5.29 -0.27
CA ALA A 40 -12.92 5.01 -0.61
C ALA A 40 -13.81 6.27 -0.63
N ASP A 41 -13.43 7.33 0.09
CA ASP A 41 -14.10 8.63 0.06
C ASP A 41 -13.71 9.50 -1.16
N GLY A 42 -12.83 9.00 -2.03
CA GLY A 42 -12.33 9.69 -3.22
C GLY A 42 -11.12 10.61 -2.97
N SER A 43 -10.70 10.78 -1.71
CA SER A 43 -9.51 11.58 -1.39
C SER A 43 -8.22 10.89 -1.86
N GLN A 44 -7.21 11.68 -2.21
CA GLN A 44 -5.89 11.18 -2.57
C GLN A 44 -4.87 11.50 -1.49
N VAL A 45 -4.21 10.48 -0.97
CA VAL A 45 -3.18 10.60 0.07
C VAL A 45 -1.86 9.98 -0.39
N SER A 46 -0.77 10.29 0.32
CA SER A 46 0.48 9.58 0.12
C SER A 46 0.39 8.21 0.78
N GLY A 47 0.70 7.14 0.04
CA GLY A 47 0.60 5.75 0.52
C GLY A 47 1.70 4.87 -0.05
N PHE A 48 1.89 3.69 0.56
CA PHE A 48 2.83 2.70 0.07
C PHE A 48 2.38 2.12 -1.27
N ILE A 49 3.33 2.00 -2.20
CA ILE A 49 3.19 1.31 -3.48
C ILE A 49 4.34 0.32 -3.65
N CYS A 50 4.20 -0.58 -4.60
CA CYS A 50 5.23 -1.56 -4.96
C CYS A 50 5.56 -1.44 -6.43
N GLU A 51 6.85 -1.50 -6.77
CA GLU A 51 7.30 -1.64 -8.16
C GLU A 51 6.84 -3.00 -8.75
N SER A 52 6.68 -3.07 -10.07
CA SER A 52 6.25 -4.29 -10.76
C SER A 52 7.19 -5.49 -10.56
N SER A 53 8.45 -5.24 -10.23
CA SER A 53 9.41 -6.29 -9.88
C SER A 53 9.07 -7.01 -8.58
N GLY A 54 8.39 -6.33 -7.64
CA GLY A 54 8.06 -6.89 -6.32
C GLY A 54 6.88 -7.85 -6.30
N ILE A 55 6.14 -7.97 -7.40
CA ILE A 55 4.99 -8.88 -7.50
C ILE A 55 5.32 -10.21 -8.20
N GLU A 56 6.52 -10.35 -8.76
CA GLU A 56 6.94 -11.59 -9.42
C GLU A 56 7.08 -12.72 -8.38
N GLY A 57 6.29 -13.78 -8.51
CA GLY A 57 6.27 -14.90 -7.56
C GLY A 57 5.62 -14.60 -6.21
N ALA A 58 5.09 -13.38 -6.01
CA ALA A 58 4.37 -13.00 -4.81
C ALA A 58 2.99 -13.66 -4.74
N THR A 59 2.51 -13.91 -3.52
CA THR A 59 1.16 -14.40 -3.29
C THR A 59 0.15 -13.26 -3.45
N GLU A 60 -0.86 -13.48 -4.27
CA GLU A 60 -2.02 -12.60 -4.39
C GLU A 60 -2.88 -12.74 -3.11
N ILE A 61 -3.15 -11.63 -2.42
CA ILE A 61 -3.87 -11.62 -1.13
C ILE A 61 -5.08 -10.69 -1.11
N THR A 62 -5.52 -10.16 -2.25
CA THR A 62 -6.64 -9.20 -2.38
C THR A 62 -7.92 -9.74 -1.75
N ALA A 63 -8.18 -11.05 -1.86
CA ALA A 63 -9.35 -11.70 -1.26
C ALA A 63 -9.44 -11.55 0.27
N PHE A 64 -8.31 -11.31 0.95
CA PHE A 64 -8.27 -11.11 2.40
C PHE A 64 -8.56 -9.65 2.82
N LYS A 65 -8.77 -8.74 1.87
CA LYS A 65 -9.09 -7.32 2.07
C LYS A 65 -8.05 -6.52 2.86
N GLY A 66 -6.88 -7.08 3.13
CA GLY A 66 -5.80 -6.41 3.86
C GLY A 66 -4.82 -7.34 4.54
N TRP A 67 -3.70 -6.77 4.98
CA TRP A 67 -2.59 -7.50 5.58
C TRP A 67 -3.00 -8.23 6.87
N ARG A 68 -3.81 -7.60 7.72
CA ARG A 68 -4.33 -8.23 8.95
C ARG A 68 -5.23 -9.43 8.64
N GLY A 69 -6.07 -9.33 7.62
CA GLY A 69 -6.94 -10.42 7.17
C GLY A 69 -6.13 -11.62 6.67
N TYR A 70 -5.06 -11.36 5.92
CA TYR A 70 -4.14 -12.41 5.47
C TYR A 70 -3.39 -13.05 6.65
N LEU A 71 -2.84 -12.27 7.58
CA LEU A 71 -2.15 -12.83 8.76
C LEU A 71 -3.06 -13.69 9.64
N ALA A 72 -4.36 -13.42 9.67
CA ALA A 72 -5.33 -14.23 10.42
C ALA A 72 -5.71 -15.54 9.73
N SER A 73 -5.36 -15.73 8.45
CA SER A 73 -5.66 -16.94 7.68
C SER A 73 -4.48 -17.93 7.58
N LEU A 74 -3.29 -17.52 8.04
CA LEU A 74 -2.09 -18.34 8.19
C LEU A 74 -2.17 -19.27 9.41
#